data_AF-A0A3C1M177-F1
#
_entry.id   AF-A0A3C1M177-F1
#
_cell.length_a   1.000
_cell.length_b   1.000
_cell.length_c   1.000
_cell.angle_alpha   90.00
_cell.angle_beta   90.00
_cell.angle_gamma   90.00
#
_symmetry.space_group_name_H-M   'P 1'
#
loop_
_entity.id
_entity.type
_entity.pdbx_description
1 polymer ?
#
loop_
_entity_poly.entity_id
_entity_poly.type
_entity_poly.pdbx_seq_one_letter_code
_entity_poly.pdbx_strand_id
1 'polypeptide(L)'
;MKIAVLRRYLAPLVTGWLLLAPGLARAAAPQETVAPTATSNVHALRQIRLVPTHLNTDRLVLADYQRALFRARQAVDIAARSPNTAGVEALQGALREYETALEFWELCIGNTNDWFCDEKLPVAAALMQRYPVPRNANLANVDRFAQPWIQTRVRATLREVVEYIPVSERGKVLKLLWESAQTATQQASRAIGE
;
A
#
# COMPACT_ATOMS: atom_id res chain seq x y z
N MET A 1 -2.14 12.27 -88.08
CA MET A 1 -1.84 13.72 -88.23
C MET A 1 -0.33 13.93 -88.09
N LYS A 2 0.25 14.63 -89.08
CA LYS A 2 1.56 15.34 -89.18
C LYS A 2 2.55 15.14 -88.02
N ILE A 3 3.68 14.45 -88.22
CA ILE A 3 4.98 14.91 -88.75
C ILE A 3 5.65 16.00 -87.89
N ALA A 4 6.93 15.73 -87.56
CA ALA A 4 8.07 16.66 -87.47
C ALA A 4 8.28 17.43 -86.14
N VAL A 5 9.49 17.67 -85.61
CA VAL A 5 10.87 17.37 -86.04
C VAL A 5 11.88 17.95 -85.02
N LEU A 6 13.04 17.30 -84.89
CA LEU A 6 14.40 17.82 -84.54
C LEU A 6 14.59 18.55 -83.19
N ARG A 7 15.76 18.57 -82.53
CA ARG A 7 17.15 18.33 -82.96
C ARG A 7 18.02 18.09 -81.73
N ARG A 8 18.96 17.15 -81.89
CA ARG A 8 20.35 17.07 -81.38
C ARG A 8 20.79 18.17 -80.39
N TYR A 9 21.51 17.80 -79.33
CA TYR A 9 22.94 18.14 -79.19
C TYR A 9 23.66 17.18 -78.23
N LEU A 10 24.92 16.96 -78.56
CA LEU A 10 25.90 16.03 -78.01
C LEU A 10 26.37 16.40 -76.58
N ALA A 11 26.91 15.39 -75.91
CA ALA A 11 27.66 15.43 -74.65
C ALA A 11 28.82 16.46 -74.63
N PRO A 12 29.37 16.75 -73.43
CA PRO A 12 30.55 15.96 -73.06
C PRO A 12 30.62 15.52 -71.58
N LEU A 13 31.44 14.49 -71.41
CA LEU A 13 32.03 14.00 -70.17
C LEU A 13 32.62 15.14 -69.31
N VAL A 14 32.25 15.18 -68.04
CA VAL A 14 33.11 15.72 -66.98
C VAL A 14 33.25 14.67 -65.89
N THR A 15 34.36 13.96 -65.97
CA THR A 15 35.02 13.24 -64.88
C THR A 15 35.36 14.25 -63.78
N GLY A 16 34.79 14.05 -62.59
CA GLY A 16 35.02 14.91 -61.42
C GLY A 16 34.89 14.10 -60.14
N TRP A 17 36.00 13.96 -59.43
CA TRP A 17 36.20 13.06 -58.30
C TRP A 17 35.37 13.39 -57.04
N LEU A 18 35.16 12.33 -56.25
CA LEU A 18 34.93 12.26 -54.80
C LEU A 18 35.24 13.54 -54.00
N LEU A 19 34.38 13.88 -53.04
CA LEU A 19 34.68 13.73 -51.59
C LEU A 19 33.49 14.15 -50.70
N LEU A 20 33.50 13.56 -49.51
CA LEU A 20 32.43 13.49 -48.52
C LEU A 20 32.04 14.86 -47.92
N ALA A 21 30.74 15.04 -47.66
CA ALA A 21 30.26 15.93 -46.61
C ALA A 21 28.95 15.39 -45.99
N PRO A 22 28.97 14.75 -44.81
CA PRO A 22 27.81 14.65 -43.96
C PRO A 22 27.93 15.74 -42.87
N GLY A 23 27.31 16.89 -43.13
CA GLY A 23 27.24 18.01 -42.21
C GLY A 23 25.80 18.43 -41.92
N LEU A 24 24.87 17.48 -41.81
CA LEU A 24 23.53 17.74 -41.27
C LEU A 24 23.61 17.65 -39.75
N ALA A 25 24.06 18.75 -39.13
CA ALA A 25 23.81 19.00 -37.72
C ALA A 25 22.30 19.17 -37.52
N ARG A 26 21.61 18.04 -37.35
CA ARG A 26 20.25 18.01 -36.85
C ARG A 26 20.33 18.50 -35.41
N ALA A 27 19.97 19.77 -35.21
CA ALA A 27 19.70 20.30 -33.89
C ALA A 27 18.63 19.40 -33.25
N ALA A 28 19.09 18.50 -32.39
CA ALA A 28 18.22 17.78 -31.50
C ALA A 28 17.62 18.84 -30.60
N ALA A 29 16.34 19.15 -30.83
CA ALA A 29 15.55 19.89 -29.87
C ALA A 29 15.78 19.25 -28.49
N PRO A 30 16.03 20.03 -27.43
CA PRO A 30 16.05 19.47 -26.09
C PRO A 30 14.72 18.77 -25.89
N GLN A 31 14.75 17.44 -25.78
CA GLN A 31 13.61 16.73 -25.26
C GLN A 31 13.45 17.25 -23.84
N GLU A 32 12.49 18.15 -23.64
CA GLU A 32 11.83 18.28 -22.36
C GLU A 32 11.38 16.87 -22.00
N THR A 33 12.14 16.24 -21.11
CA THR A 33 11.75 15.03 -20.40
C THR A 33 10.59 15.42 -19.51
N VAL A 34 9.40 15.55 -20.11
CA VAL A 34 8.13 15.60 -19.38
C VAL A 34 8.05 14.30 -18.60
N ALA A 35 8.24 14.41 -17.29
CA ALA A 35 8.36 13.32 -16.35
C ALA A 35 7.20 12.31 -16.48
N PRO A 36 7.47 11.03 -16.74
CA PRO A 36 6.51 9.97 -16.49
C PRO A 36 6.97 9.14 -15.30
N THR A 37 7.36 9.78 -14.20
CA THR A 37 7.41 9.14 -12.89
C THR A 37 6.05 9.31 -12.23
N ALA A 38 5.02 8.65 -12.77
CA ALA A 38 4.02 8.07 -11.88
C ALA A 38 4.79 7.00 -11.08
N THR A 39 5.44 7.44 -10.00
CA THR A 39 6.43 6.65 -9.25
C THR A 39 5.78 5.34 -8.83
N SER A 40 6.53 4.25 -8.84
CA SER A 40 6.07 2.97 -8.27
C SER A 40 5.51 3.15 -6.85
N ASN A 41 5.97 4.16 -6.12
CA ASN A 41 5.45 4.61 -4.82
C ASN A 41 4.00 5.13 -4.91
N VAL A 42 3.65 5.97 -5.90
CA VAL A 42 2.26 6.43 -6.14
C VAL A 42 1.37 5.26 -6.54
N HIS A 43 1.88 4.32 -7.36
CA HIS A 43 1.15 3.09 -7.67
C HIS A 43 0.91 2.24 -6.41
N ALA A 44 1.92 2.04 -5.57
CA ALA A 44 1.79 1.32 -4.31
C ALA A 44 0.80 1.98 -3.35
N LEU A 45 0.86 3.31 -3.20
CA LEU A 45 -0.10 4.08 -2.42
C LEU A 45 -1.53 3.86 -2.92
N ARG A 46 -1.75 3.88 -4.24
CA ARG A 46 -3.05 3.61 -4.83
C ARG A 46 -3.55 2.21 -4.48
N GLN A 47 -2.69 1.19 -4.54
CA GLN A 47 -3.10 -0.18 -4.18
C GLN A 47 -3.42 -0.32 -2.69
N ILE A 48 -2.67 0.34 -1.80
CA ILE A 48 -2.99 0.37 -0.36
C ILE A 48 -4.35 1.04 -0.11
N ARG A 49 -4.64 2.16 -0.78
CA ARG A 49 -5.94 2.86 -0.68
C ARG A 49 -7.13 2.02 -1.15
N LEU A 50 -6.90 0.99 -1.95
CA LEU A 50 -7.94 0.06 -2.42
C LEU A 50 -8.22 -1.09 -1.43
N VAL A 51 -7.44 -1.21 -0.34
CA VAL A 51 -7.73 -2.21 0.69
C VAL A 51 -9.03 -1.83 1.41
N PRO A 52 -10.07 -2.70 1.38
CA PRO A 52 -11.33 -2.43 2.05
C PRO A 52 -11.12 -2.22 3.55
N THR A 53 -11.78 -1.24 4.15
CA THR A 53 -11.67 -0.97 5.59
C THR A 53 -12.86 -1.53 6.37
N HIS A 54 -13.48 -2.59 5.84
CA HIS A 54 -14.58 -3.30 6.47
C HIS A 54 -14.48 -4.78 6.11
N LEU A 55 -14.23 -5.61 7.11
CA LEU A 55 -14.41 -7.06 7.05
C LEU A 55 -15.75 -7.37 7.70
N ASN A 56 -16.73 -7.75 6.88
CA ASN A 56 -17.91 -8.45 7.38
C ASN A 56 -17.55 -9.92 7.62
N THR A 57 -18.35 -10.62 8.43
CA THR A 57 -18.20 -12.08 8.64
C THR A 57 -18.43 -12.91 7.37
N ASP A 58 -18.88 -12.28 6.30
CA ASP A 58 -19.08 -12.92 5.01
C ASP A 58 -17.74 -13.29 4.36
N ARG A 59 -17.57 -14.59 4.06
CA ARG A 59 -16.34 -15.13 3.43
C ARG A 59 -15.91 -14.40 2.16
N LEU A 60 -16.87 -13.90 1.38
CA LEU A 60 -16.58 -13.13 0.16
C LEU A 60 -15.85 -11.82 0.47
N VAL A 61 -16.22 -11.14 1.56
CA VAL A 61 -15.62 -9.86 1.98
C VAL A 61 -14.21 -10.09 2.53
N LEU A 62 -13.97 -11.19 3.25
CA LEU A 62 -12.62 -11.58 3.67
C LEU A 62 -11.71 -11.89 2.48
N ALA A 63 -12.20 -12.65 1.49
CA ALA A 63 -11.43 -12.95 0.29
C ALA A 63 -11.09 -11.69 -0.51
N ASP A 64 -12.00 -10.72 -0.59
CA ASP A 64 -11.74 -9.41 -1.21
C ASP A 64 -10.65 -8.62 -0.47
N TYR A 65 -10.72 -8.60 0.85
CA TYR A 65 -9.70 -7.96 1.69
C TYR A 65 -8.32 -8.60 1.47
N GLN A 66 -8.22 -9.93 1.58
CA GLN A 66 -6.97 -10.67 1.37
C GLN A 66 -6.40 -10.43 -0.04
N ARG A 67 -7.24 -10.44 -1.07
CA ARG A 67 -6.83 -10.14 -2.45
C ARG A 67 -6.32 -8.72 -2.62
N ALA A 68 -6.98 -7.73 -2.00
CA ALA A 68 -6.52 -6.35 -2.01
C ALA A 68 -5.18 -6.20 -1.28
N LEU A 69 -5.02 -6.83 -0.11
CA LEU A 69 -3.77 -6.84 0.64
C LEU A 69 -2.61 -7.42 -0.16
N PHE A 70 -2.85 -8.54 -0.86
CA PHE A 70 -1.87 -9.19 -1.70
C PHE A 70 -1.38 -8.25 -2.83
N ARG A 71 -2.31 -7.57 -3.51
CA ARG A 71 -1.98 -6.58 -4.55
C ARG A 71 -1.21 -5.39 -3.98
N ALA A 72 -1.60 -4.90 -2.80
CA ALA A 72 -0.89 -3.83 -2.11
C ALA A 72 0.54 -4.25 -1.77
N ARG A 73 0.74 -5.45 -1.23
CA ARG A 73 2.07 -6.01 -0.92
C ARG A 73 2.95 -6.10 -2.16
N GLN A 74 2.44 -6.67 -3.25
CA GLN A 74 3.17 -6.74 -4.52
C GLN A 74 3.60 -5.35 -5.03
N ALA A 75 2.72 -4.36 -4.92
CA ALA A 75 3.02 -3.01 -5.36
C ALA A 75 4.08 -2.33 -4.48
N VAL A 76 4.02 -2.53 -3.16
CA VAL A 76 5.05 -2.06 -2.21
C VAL A 76 6.39 -2.75 -2.45
N ASP A 77 6.40 -4.05 -2.76
CA ASP A 77 7.63 -4.79 -3.09
C ASP A 77 8.29 -4.24 -4.36
N ILE A 78 7.49 -3.89 -5.38
CA ILE A 78 7.98 -3.24 -6.60
C ILE A 78 8.53 -1.85 -6.29
N ALA A 79 7.81 -1.06 -5.49
CA ALA A 79 8.26 0.26 -5.03
C ALA A 79 9.60 0.17 -4.27
N ALA A 80 9.76 -0.81 -3.39
CA ALA A 80 10.99 -1.03 -2.63
C ALA A 80 12.21 -1.40 -3.49
N ARG A 81 12.00 -2.01 -4.65
CA ARG A 81 13.06 -2.37 -5.61
C ARG A 81 13.31 -1.28 -6.65
N SER A 82 12.53 -0.22 -6.65
CA SER A 82 12.63 0.85 -7.62
C SER A 82 13.75 1.84 -7.27
N PRO A 83 14.31 2.58 -8.25
CA PRO A 83 15.37 3.56 -8.00
C PRO A 83 14.96 4.69 -7.05
N ASN A 84 13.67 5.01 -7.00
CA ASN A 84 13.12 6.00 -6.07
C ASN A 84 12.46 5.31 -4.89
N THR A 85 13.16 5.24 -3.76
CA THR A 85 12.69 4.62 -2.52
C THR A 85 12.05 5.61 -1.55
N ALA A 86 11.87 6.87 -1.94
CA ALA A 86 11.27 7.90 -1.07
C ALA A 86 9.84 7.50 -0.66
N GLY A 87 9.58 7.46 0.65
CA GLY A 87 8.27 7.11 1.20
C GLY A 87 7.94 5.60 1.24
N VAL A 88 8.84 4.72 0.79
CA VAL A 88 8.62 3.26 0.85
C VAL A 88 8.46 2.74 2.27
N GLU A 89 9.23 3.27 3.24
CA GLU A 89 9.09 2.89 4.65
C GLU A 89 7.68 3.21 5.19
N ALA A 90 7.13 4.38 4.83
CA ALA A 90 5.78 4.76 5.22
C ALA A 90 4.71 3.86 4.56
N LEU A 91 4.92 3.43 3.31
CA LEU A 91 4.06 2.46 2.64
C LEU A 91 4.11 1.08 3.33
N GLN A 92 5.29 0.62 3.72
CA GLN A 92 5.45 -0.63 4.48
C GLN A 92 4.77 -0.55 5.86
N GLY A 93 4.87 0.59 6.53
CA GLY A 93 4.17 0.85 7.79
C GLY A 93 2.64 0.79 7.61
N ALA A 94 2.10 1.44 6.59
CA ALA A 94 0.68 1.41 6.28
C ALA A 94 0.18 0.00 5.96
N LEU A 95 0.93 -0.76 5.16
CA LEU A 95 0.60 -2.15 4.83
C LEU A 95 0.58 -3.04 6.09
N ARG A 96 1.55 -2.87 7.00
CA ARG A 96 1.64 -3.64 8.25
C ARG A 96 0.40 -3.45 9.12
N GLU A 97 -0.16 -2.25 9.20
CA GLU A 97 -1.38 -2.00 9.98
C GLU A 97 -2.59 -2.76 9.40
N TYR A 98 -2.73 -2.81 8.07
CA TYR A 98 -3.77 -3.61 7.42
C TYR A 98 -3.54 -5.12 7.59
N GLU A 99 -2.28 -5.58 7.65
CA GLU A 99 -1.91 -6.96 7.95
C GLU A 99 -2.25 -7.34 9.39
N THR A 100 -1.97 -6.47 10.36
CA THR A 100 -2.37 -6.66 11.77
C THR A 100 -3.90 -6.77 11.90
N ALA A 101 -4.66 -5.98 11.14
CA ALA A 101 -6.13 -6.10 11.13
C ALA A 101 -6.61 -7.47 10.59
N LEU A 102 -5.96 -8.01 9.56
CA LEU A 102 -6.27 -9.35 9.04
C LEU A 102 -5.92 -10.44 10.05
N GLU A 103 -4.71 -10.38 10.62
CA GLU A 103 -4.24 -11.34 11.61
C GLU A 103 -5.16 -11.35 12.84
N PHE A 104 -5.58 -10.16 13.30
CA PHE A 104 -6.55 -10.05 14.39
C PHE A 104 -7.90 -10.69 14.01
N TRP A 105 -8.39 -10.45 12.78
CA TRP A 105 -9.63 -11.07 12.32
C TRP A 105 -9.49 -12.60 12.29
N GLU A 106 -8.43 -13.14 11.70
CA GLU A 106 -8.24 -14.59 11.54
C GLU A 106 -8.11 -15.30 12.90
N LEU A 107 -7.32 -14.73 13.82
CA LEU A 107 -7.02 -15.36 15.11
C LEU A 107 -8.10 -15.11 16.16
N CYS A 108 -8.68 -13.91 16.20
CA CYS A 108 -9.61 -13.51 17.25
C CYS A 108 -11.09 -13.56 16.85
N ILE A 109 -11.43 -13.42 15.56
CA ILE A 109 -12.84 -13.36 15.10
C ILE A 109 -13.24 -14.62 14.33
N GLY A 110 -12.37 -15.10 13.45
CA GLY A 110 -12.59 -16.26 12.60
C GLY A 110 -12.65 -17.58 13.37
N ASN A 111 -12.00 -17.65 14.55
CA ASN A 111 -12.08 -18.80 15.43
C ASN A 111 -13.33 -18.73 16.33
N THR A 112 -14.36 -19.49 15.99
CA THR A 112 -15.68 -19.47 16.66
C THR A 112 -15.70 -20.10 18.05
N ASN A 113 -14.62 -20.78 18.47
CA ASN A 113 -14.61 -21.53 19.72
C ASN A 113 -14.12 -20.74 20.94
N ASP A 114 -13.58 -19.53 20.72
CA ASP A 114 -13.03 -18.73 21.81
C ASP A 114 -13.98 -17.59 22.18
N TRP A 115 -14.43 -17.58 23.44
CA TRP A 115 -15.22 -16.50 24.05
C TRP A 115 -14.40 -15.20 24.26
N PHE A 116 -13.08 -15.28 24.06
CA PHE A 116 -12.14 -14.18 24.22
C PHE A 116 -10.89 -14.36 23.35
N CYS A 117 -10.16 -13.29 23.02
CA CYS A 117 -8.84 -13.40 22.38
C CYS A 117 -7.75 -13.19 23.42
N ASP A 118 -7.02 -14.27 23.74
CA ASP A 118 -6.01 -14.35 24.80
C ASP A 118 -4.72 -13.57 24.43
N GLU A 119 -4.11 -12.87 25.40
CA GLU A 119 -2.81 -12.19 25.26
C GLU A 119 -1.65 -13.11 24.84
N LYS A 120 -1.79 -14.43 24.92
CA LYS A 120 -0.83 -15.40 24.40
C LYS A 120 -0.74 -15.37 22.87
N LEU A 121 -1.77 -14.87 22.19
CA LEU A 121 -1.72 -14.66 20.75
C LEU A 121 -0.89 -13.40 20.44
N PRO A 122 0.11 -13.47 19.54
CA PRO A 122 1.00 -12.34 19.26
C PRO A 122 0.26 -11.04 18.91
N VAL A 123 -0.79 -11.14 18.09
CA VAL A 123 -1.61 -9.99 17.69
C VAL A 123 -2.37 -9.38 18.89
N ALA A 124 -2.88 -10.21 19.79
CA ALA A 124 -3.58 -9.75 20.99
C ALA A 124 -2.61 -9.11 21.98
N ALA A 125 -1.43 -9.71 22.20
CA ALA A 125 -0.37 -9.14 23.03
C ALA A 125 0.04 -7.74 22.53
N ALA A 126 0.31 -7.62 21.22
CA ALA A 126 0.72 -6.36 20.61
C ALA A 126 -0.36 -5.29 20.74
N LEU A 127 -1.64 -5.66 20.57
CA LEU A 127 -2.78 -4.75 20.75
C LEU A 127 -2.93 -4.29 22.19
N MET A 128 -2.77 -5.20 23.16
CA MET A 128 -2.84 -4.83 24.59
C MET A 128 -1.68 -3.94 25.01
N GLN A 129 -0.49 -4.13 24.44
CA GLN A 129 0.65 -3.22 24.66
C GLN A 129 0.42 -1.85 24.04
N ARG A 130 -0.15 -1.79 22.82
CA ARG A 130 -0.45 -0.55 22.11
C ARG A 130 -1.57 0.24 22.77
N TYR A 131 -2.54 -0.45 23.36
CA TYR A 131 -3.70 0.12 24.04
C TYR A 131 -3.80 -0.41 25.49
N PRO A 132 -2.86 -0.02 26.38
CA PRO A 132 -2.77 -0.60 27.71
C PRO A 132 -3.99 -0.25 28.55
N VAL A 133 -4.50 -1.24 29.29
CA VAL A 133 -5.58 -1.04 30.27
C VAL A 133 -5.05 -0.17 31.43
N PRO A 134 -5.69 0.95 31.76
CA PRO A 134 -5.30 1.74 32.91
C PRO A 134 -5.60 0.94 34.18
N ARG A 135 -4.54 0.45 34.83
CA ARG A 135 -4.62 -0.46 35.99
C ARG A 135 -5.41 0.09 37.18
N ASN A 136 -5.64 1.40 37.25
CA ASN A 136 -6.29 2.12 38.36
C ASN A 136 -7.29 3.21 37.90
N ALA A 137 -7.82 3.17 36.67
CA ALA A 137 -8.80 4.19 36.27
C ALA A 137 -10.12 4.00 37.02
N ASN A 138 -10.43 4.91 37.93
CA ASN A 138 -11.82 5.17 38.31
C ASN A 138 -12.63 5.31 37.02
N LEU A 139 -13.66 4.47 36.85
CA LEU A 139 -14.52 4.32 35.67
C LEU A 139 -15.22 5.62 35.20
N ALA A 140 -14.97 6.75 35.85
CA ALA A 140 -15.57 8.05 35.57
C ALA A 140 -14.90 8.84 34.42
N ASN A 141 -13.70 8.45 33.95
CA ASN A 141 -12.96 9.18 32.90
C ASN A 141 -12.70 8.33 31.62
N VAL A 142 -13.53 7.31 31.39
CA VAL A 142 -13.41 6.37 30.25
C VAL A 142 -13.49 7.09 28.90
N ASP A 143 -14.16 8.24 28.82
CA ASP A 143 -14.38 9.00 27.57
C ASP A 143 -13.12 9.63 26.95
N ARG A 144 -11.99 9.72 27.68
CA ARG A 144 -10.74 10.30 27.15
C ARG A 144 -9.81 9.30 26.48
N PHE A 145 -10.07 8.02 26.63
CA PHE A 145 -9.31 6.97 26.00
C PHE A 145 -10.24 6.29 24.99
N ALA A 146 -9.82 6.17 23.73
CA ALA A 146 -10.50 5.34 22.75
C ALA A 146 -10.31 3.85 23.08
N GLN A 147 -10.63 3.45 24.32
CA GLN A 147 -10.28 2.18 24.92
C GLN A 147 -11.49 1.24 24.91
N PRO A 148 -11.37 0.06 24.31
CA PRO A 148 -12.43 -0.94 24.33
C PRO A 148 -12.49 -1.75 25.65
N TRP A 149 -11.72 -1.41 26.68
CA TRP A 149 -11.48 -2.31 27.81
C TRP A 149 -12.26 -1.90 29.06
N ILE A 150 -13.31 -2.65 29.41
CA ILE A 150 -13.98 -2.50 30.72
C ILE A 150 -13.60 -3.63 31.69
N GLN A 151 -13.32 -4.86 31.24
CA GLN A 151 -12.79 -5.95 32.09
C GLN A 151 -12.03 -6.97 31.23
N THR A 152 -10.71 -7.09 31.39
CA THR A 152 -9.85 -7.91 30.50
C THR A 152 -9.12 -9.05 31.20
N ARG A 153 -9.36 -9.32 32.48
CA ARG A 153 -8.64 -10.38 33.22
C ARG A 153 -9.56 -11.51 33.60
N VAL A 154 -9.27 -12.71 33.11
CA VAL A 154 -9.94 -13.95 33.52
C VAL A 154 -8.89 -14.92 34.04
N ARG A 155 -9.27 -15.65 35.09
CA ARG A 155 -8.47 -16.74 35.62
C ARG A 155 -8.63 -17.97 34.71
N ALA A 156 -7.66 -18.20 33.82
CA ALA A 156 -7.68 -19.33 32.89
C ALA A 156 -7.41 -20.67 33.61
N THR A 157 -6.57 -20.65 34.65
CA THR A 157 -6.32 -21.82 35.52
C THR A 157 -6.23 -21.39 36.98
N LEU A 158 -6.19 -22.33 37.93
CA LEU A 158 -6.01 -22.02 39.37
C LEU A 158 -4.77 -21.17 39.68
N ARG A 159 -3.78 -21.13 38.79
CA ARG A 159 -2.50 -20.42 38.96
C ARG A 159 -2.28 -19.31 37.94
N GLU A 160 -3.13 -19.23 36.91
CA GLU A 160 -2.89 -18.37 35.76
C GLU A 160 -4.07 -17.41 35.57
N VAL A 161 -3.75 -16.11 35.60
CA VAL A 161 -4.65 -15.03 35.22
C VAL A 161 -4.11 -14.49 33.92
N VAL A 162 -4.99 -14.39 32.93
CA VAL A 162 -4.64 -14.02 31.56
C VAL A 162 -5.43 -12.79 31.16
N GLU A 163 -4.77 -11.87 30.49
CA GLU A 163 -5.44 -10.74 29.85
C GLU A 163 -6.04 -11.15 28.51
N TYR A 164 -7.21 -10.61 28.16
CA TYR A 164 -7.93 -10.99 26.95
C TYR A 164 -8.81 -9.87 26.39
N ILE A 165 -9.13 -10.01 25.10
CA ILE A 165 -10.05 -9.16 24.33
C ILE A 165 -11.41 -9.85 24.27
N PRO A 166 -12.46 -9.36 24.97
CA PRO A 166 -13.77 -10.00 24.95
C PRO A 166 -14.43 -9.92 23.57
N VAL A 167 -15.27 -10.91 23.23
CA VAL A 167 -16.03 -10.94 21.95
C VAL A 167 -16.77 -9.63 21.68
N SER A 168 -17.39 -9.03 22.70
CA SER A 168 -18.13 -7.76 22.59
C SER A 168 -17.29 -6.58 22.11
N GLU A 169 -15.97 -6.67 22.25
CA GLU A 169 -15.02 -5.59 21.94
C GLU A 169 -14.21 -5.85 20.67
N ARG A 170 -14.20 -7.08 20.14
CA ARG A 170 -13.46 -7.46 18.93
C ARG A 170 -13.81 -6.57 17.74
N GLY A 171 -15.09 -6.23 17.56
CA GLY A 171 -15.53 -5.32 16.50
C GLY A 171 -14.97 -3.90 16.64
N LYS A 172 -14.87 -3.38 17.88
CA LYS A 172 -14.29 -2.06 18.13
C LYS A 172 -12.79 -2.05 17.91
N VAL A 173 -12.09 -3.09 18.35
CA VAL A 173 -10.64 -3.27 18.12
C VAL A 173 -10.33 -3.31 16.63
N LEU A 174 -11.10 -4.07 15.86
CA LEU A 174 -10.92 -4.16 14.41
C LEU A 174 -11.14 -2.79 13.74
N LYS A 175 -12.15 -2.02 14.18
CA LYS A 175 -12.38 -0.65 13.71
C LYS A 175 -11.18 0.26 14.00
N LEU A 176 -10.63 0.22 15.22
CA LEU A 176 -9.46 1.00 15.60
C LEU A 176 -8.22 0.65 14.76
N LEU A 177 -8.04 -0.64 14.44
CA LEU A 177 -6.96 -1.09 13.55
C LEU A 177 -7.12 -0.52 12.14
N TRP A 178 -8.34 -0.44 11.61
CA TRP A 178 -8.58 0.19 10.31
C TRP A 178 -8.37 1.70 10.32
N GLU A 179 -8.83 2.40 11.36
CA GLU A 179 -8.59 3.84 11.53
C GLU A 179 -7.07 4.14 11.61
N SER A 180 -6.33 3.28 12.32
CA SER A 180 -4.87 3.32 12.36
C SER A 180 -4.25 3.09 10.98
N ALA A 181 -4.69 2.07 10.24
CA ALA A 181 -4.20 1.78 8.89
C ALA A 181 -4.50 2.91 7.89
N GLN A 182 -5.68 3.53 7.97
CA GLN A 182 -6.01 4.71 7.18
C GLN A 182 -5.12 5.90 7.53
N THR A 183 -4.88 6.14 8.82
CA THR A 183 -3.98 7.20 9.29
C THR A 183 -2.56 6.98 8.76
N ALA A 184 -2.04 5.75 8.85
CA ALA A 184 -0.74 5.39 8.29
C ALA A 184 -0.70 5.55 6.76
N THR A 185 -1.79 5.23 6.06
CA THR A 185 -1.91 5.46 4.61
C THR A 185 -1.89 6.96 4.25
N GLN A 186 -2.53 7.81 5.05
CA GLN A 186 -2.46 9.26 4.87
C GLN A 186 -1.06 9.79 5.15
N GLN A 187 -0.35 9.26 6.15
CA GLN A 187 1.04 9.61 6.41
C GLN A 187 1.95 9.18 5.24
N ALA A 188 1.74 7.98 4.69
CA ALA A 188 2.45 7.51 3.49
C ALA A 188 2.20 8.40 2.28
N SER A 189 0.97 8.87 2.09
CA SER A 189 0.61 9.87 1.07
C SER A 189 1.48 11.12 1.17
N ARG A 190 1.52 11.72 2.37
CA ARG A 190 2.31 12.93 2.64
C ARG A 190 3.82 12.70 2.42
N ALA A 191 4.32 11.52 2.79
CA ALA A 191 5.73 11.16 2.60
C ALA A 191 6.12 11.02 1.11
N ILE A 192 5.17 10.68 0.24
CA ILE A 192 5.37 10.55 -1.21
C ILE A 192 5.12 11.88 -1.94
N GLY A 193 4.43 12.83 -1.31
CA GLY A 193 4.07 14.12 -1.90
C GLY A 193 2.69 14.14 -2.59
N GLU A 194 1.79 13.24 -2.18
CA GLU A 194 0.37 13.16 -2.59
C GLU A 194 -0.55 13.63 -1.45
#